data_AF-A0A5S3WMK2-F1
#
_entry.id   AF-A0A5S3WMK2-F1
#
_cell.length_a   1.000
_cell.length_b   1.000
_cell.length_c   1.000
_cell.angle_alpha   90.00
_cell.angle_beta   90.00
_cell.angle_gamma   90.00
#
_symmetry.space_group_name_H-M   'P 1'
#
loop_
_entity.id
_entity.type
_entity.pdbx_description
1 polymer ?
#
loop_
_entity_poly.entity_id
_entity_poly.type
_entity_poly.pdbx_seq_one_letter_code
_entity_poly.pdbx_strand_id
1 'polypeptide(L)' 'MTRKRRTFTQEFKLEAAALVLDEGYSVPEACRSLDVGETALRRWVQQLKQER' A
#
# COMPACT_ATOMS: atom_id res chain seq x y z
N MET A 1 -22.58 -5.80 12.04
CA MET A 1 -21.70 -4.60 12.17
C MET A 1 -20.91 -4.44 10.88
N THR A 2 -21.12 -3.37 10.12
CA THR A 2 -20.36 -3.09 8.89
C THR A 2 -18.96 -2.61 9.28
N ARG A 3 -17.90 -3.34 8.91
CA ARG A 3 -16.52 -2.85 9.08
C ARG A 3 -16.38 -1.53 8.32
N LYS A 4 -16.16 -0.43 9.03
CA LYS A 4 -15.85 0.88 8.45
C LYS A 4 -14.59 0.71 7.60
N ARG A 5 -14.69 0.93 6.28
CA ARG A 5 -13.53 0.91 5.39
C ARG A 5 -12.64 2.09 5.76
N ARG A 6 -11.38 1.83 6.10
CA ARG A 6 -10.36 2.88 6.24
C ARG A 6 -10.17 3.51 4.87
N THR A 7 -10.34 4.82 4.79
CA THR A 7 -10.08 5.59 3.57
C THR A 7 -8.67 6.15 3.67
N PHE A 8 -7.85 5.88 2.67
CA PHE A 8 -6.50 6.42 2.56
C PHE A 8 -6.45 7.44 1.42
N THR A 9 -5.68 8.51 1.62
CA THR A 9 -5.41 9.52 0.59
C THR A 9 -4.64 8.89 -0.57
N GLN A 10 -4.71 9.51 -1.75
CA GLN A 10 -3.99 9.00 -2.92
C GLN A 10 -2.47 9.05 -2.71
N GLU A 11 -1.97 10.15 -2.14
CA GLU A 11 -0.56 10.34 -1.77
C GLU A 11 -0.06 9.20 -0.88
N PHE A 12 -0.80 8.87 0.18
CA PHE A 12 -0.43 7.78 1.09
C PHE A 12 -0.33 6.42 0.39
N LYS A 13 -1.22 6.14 -0.57
CA LYS A 13 -1.18 4.88 -1.34
C LYS A 13 0.04 4.82 -2.25
N LEU A 14 0.41 5.95 -2.86
CA LEU A 14 1.58 6.08 -3.71
C LEU A 14 2.86 5.94 -2.89
N GLU A 15 2.97 6.63 -1.77
CA GLU A 15 4.12 6.49 -0.85
C GLU A 15 4.27 5.05 -0.35
N ALA A 16 3.17 4.42 0.08
CA ALA A 16 3.19 3.03 0.53
C ALA A 16 3.65 2.05 -0.57
N ALA A 17 3.23 2.29 -1.81
CA ALA A 17 3.63 1.48 -2.96
C ALA A 17 5.09 1.75 -3.40
N ALA A 18 5.53 3.01 -3.35
CA ALA A 18 6.91 3.41 -3.65
C ALA A 18 7.89 2.85 -2.61
N LEU A 19 7.51 2.77 -1.33
CA LEU A 19 8.32 2.13 -0.29
C LEU A 19 8.62 0.65 -0.60
N VAL A 20 7.65 -0.06 -1.20
CA VAL A 20 7.87 -1.47 -1.63
C VAL A 20 8.70 -1.56 -2.92
N LEU A 21 8.46 -0.68 -3.90
CA LEU A 21 9.09 -0.76 -5.22
C LEU A 21 10.47 -0.11 -5.28
N ASP A 22 10.63 1.06 -4.69
CA ASP A 22 11.84 1.89 -4.75
C ASP A 22 12.74 1.68 -3.52
N GLU A 23 12.19 1.53 -2.31
CA GLU A 23 13.01 1.22 -1.10
C GLU A 23 13.24 -0.28 -0.87
N GLY A 24 12.60 -1.16 -1.66
CA GLY A 24 12.82 -2.61 -1.60
C GLY A 24 12.21 -3.30 -0.39
N TYR A 25 11.29 -2.64 0.32
CA TYR A 25 10.55 -3.26 1.42
C TYR A 25 9.71 -4.43 0.92
N SER A 26 9.62 -5.47 1.74
CA SER A 26 8.64 -6.54 1.50
C SER A 26 7.23 -6.07 1.83
N VAL A 27 6.23 -6.49 1.04
CA VAL A 27 4.80 -6.22 1.28
C VAL A 27 4.39 -6.46 2.75
N PRO A 28 4.69 -7.60 3.40
CA PRO A 28 4.33 -7.80 4.81
C PRO A 28 5.03 -6.85 5.78
N GLU A 29 6.23 -6.36 5.45
CA GLU A 29 6.98 -5.43 6.28
C GLU A 29 6.39 -4.02 6.18
N ALA A 30 6.17 -3.54 4.96
CA ALA A 30 5.46 -2.29 4.70
C ALA A 30 4.05 -2.27 5.30
N CYS A 31 3.33 -3.40 5.26
CA CYS A 31 2.04 -3.56 5.92
C CYS A 31 2.11 -3.35 7.43
N ARG A 32 3.14 -3.90 8.09
CA ARG A 32 3.33 -3.75 9.54
C ARG A 32 3.73 -2.32 9.90
N SER A 33 4.62 -1.69 9.12
CA SER A 33 5.07 -0.32 9.36
C SER A 33 3.96 0.72 9.16
N LEU A 34 3.11 0.53 8.15
CA LEU A 34 2.06 1.49 7.78
C LEU A 34 0.67 1.13 8.34
N ASP A 35 0.54 0.01 9.05
CA ASP A 35 -0.72 -0.53 9.56
C ASP A 35 -1.80 -0.65 8.45
N VAL A 36 -1.39 -1.16 7.29
CA VAL A 36 -2.23 -1.37 6.11
C VAL A 36 -2.45 -2.85 5.82
N GLY A 37 -3.62 -3.18 5.28
CA GLY A 37 -3.92 -4.55 4.88
C GLY A 37 -3.13 -4.99 3.64
N GLU A 38 -2.61 -6.21 3.66
CA GLU A 38 -1.77 -6.77 2.59
C GLU A 38 -2.44 -6.73 1.21
N THR A 39 -3.73 -7.02 1.14
CA THR A 39 -4.50 -6.96 -0.11
C THR A 39 -4.56 -5.54 -0.69
N ALA A 40 -4.67 -4.52 0.17
CA ALA A 40 -4.73 -3.13 -0.28
C ALA A 40 -3.37 -2.68 -0.80
N LEU A 41 -2.30 -2.98 -0.05
CA LEU A 41 -0.94 -2.64 -0.45
C LEU A 41 -0.53 -3.32 -1.76
N ARG A 42 -0.82 -4.61 -1.92
CA ARG A 42 -0.57 -5.33 -3.19
C ARG A 42 -1.26 -4.66 -4.38
N ARG A 43 -2.51 -4.20 -4.22
CA ARG A 43 -3.23 -3.49 -5.28
C ARG A 43 -2.57 -2.15 -5.63
N TRP A 44 -2.14 -1.39 -4.64
CA TRP A 44 -1.47 -0.10 -4.87
C TRP A 44 -0.12 -0.28 -5.54
N VAL A 45 0.67 -1.29 -5.14
CA VAL A 45 1.94 -1.65 -5.78
C VAL A 45 1.73 -2.04 -7.25
N GLN A 46 0.73 -2.88 -7.54
CA GLN A 46 0.39 -3.26 -8.91
C GLN A 46 -0.08 -2.07 -9.75
N GLN A 47 -0.80 -1.13 -9.15
CA GLN A 47 -1.26 0.07 -9.83
C GLN A 47 -0.07 1.00 -10.13
N LEU A 48 0.78 1.29 -9.14
CA LEU A 48 1.98 2.10 -9.33
C LEU A 48 2.94 1.50 -10.36
N LYS A 49 3.04 0.17 -10.42
CA LYS A 49 3.83 -0.54 -11.44
C LYS A 49 3.25 -0.43 -12.85
N GLN A 50 1.93 -0.25 -13.01
CA GLN A 50 1.28 -0.06 -14.31
C GLN A 50 1.30 1.40 -14.76
N GLU A 51 1.33 2.35 -13.82
CA GLU A 51 1.45 3.78 -14.11
C GLU A 51 2.89 4.21 -14.45
N ARG A 52 3.87 3.30 -14.33
CA ARG A 52 5.30 3.51 -14.60
C ARG A 52 5.72 2.80 -15.89
#